data_AF-A0A0K8WHL4-F1
#
_entry.id   AF-A0A0K8WHL4-F1
#
_cell.length_a   1.000
_cell.length_b   1.000
_cell.length_c   1.000
_cell.angle_alpha   90.00
_cell.angle_beta   90.00
_cell.angle_gamma   90.00
#
_symmetry.space_group_name_H-M   'P 1'
#
loop_
_entity.id
_entity.type
_entity.pdbx_description
1 polymer ?
#
loop_
_entity_poly.entity_id
_entity_poly.type
_entity_poly.pdbx_seq_one_letter_code
_entity_poly.pdbx_strand_id
1 'polypeptide(L)'
;VYKGSCATLLRDLPSNAVYFATYEAFQDMIKQKFPNMQMEVLSAIFSGGMSGIAYWVVGMPPDVLKSRLQTAPPDKYRNGIRSVFVELMRTDGPFALYRGVIPVMLRAFPANAACFFGIELANTFFKLVTPNF
;
A
#
# COMPACT_ATOMS: atom_id res chain seq x y z
N VAL A 1 6.75 10.50 -24.99
CA VAL A 1 7.43 9.90 -23.80
C VAL A 1 6.76 10.32 -22.47
N TYR A 2 6.17 11.52 -22.32
CA TYR A 2 5.56 11.99 -21.05
C TYR A 2 4.02 11.94 -20.94
N LYS A 3 3.31 11.25 -21.84
CA LYS A 3 1.83 11.19 -21.80
C LYS A 3 1.25 10.25 -20.73
N GLY A 4 2.10 9.48 -20.02
CA GLY A 4 1.67 8.55 -18.96
C GLY A 4 1.89 9.07 -17.54
N SER A 5 2.85 9.97 -17.32
CA SER A 5 3.28 10.35 -15.96
C SER A 5 2.19 11.03 -15.15
N CYS A 6 1.35 11.86 -15.78
CA CYS A 6 0.20 12.47 -15.11
C CYS A 6 -0.91 11.45 -14.79
N ALA A 7 -1.11 10.44 -15.63
CA ALA A 7 -2.08 9.37 -15.37
C ALA A 7 -1.61 8.44 -14.23
N THR A 8 -0.30 8.24 -14.12
CA THR A 8 0.32 7.54 -12.98
C THR A 8 0.16 8.34 -11.70
N LEU A 9 0.45 9.65 -11.72
CA LEU A 9 0.23 10.53 -10.58
C LEU A 9 -1.24 10.56 -10.15
N LEU A 10 -2.19 10.72 -11.08
CA LEU A 10 -3.62 10.76 -10.75
C LEU A 10 -4.12 9.46 -10.10
N ARG A 11 -3.52 8.32 -10.44
CA ARG A 11 -3.82 7.02 -9.83
C ARG A 11 -3.15 6.85 -8.47
N ASP A 12 -1.91 7.30 -8.33
CA ASP A 12 -1.11 7.08 -7.12
C ASP A 12 -1.39 8.16 -6.05
N LEU A 13 -1.91 9.33 -6.45
CA LEU A 13 -2.34 10.43 -5.59
C LEU A 13 -3.40 10.04 -4.56
N PRO A 14 -4.55 9.43 -4.90
CA PRO A 14 -5.56 9.08 -3.92
C PRO A 14 -5.04 8.07 -2.90
N SER A 15 -4.28 7.07 -3.34
CA SER A 15 -3.70 6.09 -2.42
C SER A 15 -2.64 6.71 -1.51
N ASN A 16 -1.75 7.55 -2.04
CA ASN A 16 -0.77 8.28 -1.23
C ASN A 16 -1.42 9.30 -0.29
N ALA A 17 -2.47 9.99 -0.72
CA ALA A 17 -3.22 10.92 0.13
C ALA A 17 -3.88 10.19 1.30
N VAL A 18 -4.48 9.02 1.05
CA VAL A 18 -5.02 8.16 2.12
C VAL A 18 -3.91 7.70 3.06
N TYR A 19 -2.75 7.31 2.54
CA TYR A 19 -1.59 6.92 3.36
C TYR A 19 -1.13 8.04 4.28
N PHE A 20 -0.93 9.26 3.76
CA PHE A 20 -0.53 10.41 4.57
C PHE A 20 -1.60 10.78 5.59
N ALA A 21 -2.88 10.82 5.18
CA ALA A 21 -3.98 11.15 6.08
C ALA A 21 -4.14 10.13 7.22
N THR A 22 -4.01 8.83 6.93
CA THR A 22 -4.05 7.82 7.99
C THR A 22 -2.79 7.83 8.84
N TYR A 23 -1.61 8.07 8.26
CA TYR A 23 -0.38 8.19 9.01
C TYR A 23 -0.43 9.33 10.03
N GLU A 24 -0.88 10.52 9.61
CA GLU A 24 -1.06 11.68 10.50
C GLU A 24 -2.11 11.40 11.57
N ALA A 25 -3.27 10.85 11.21
CA ALA A 25 -4.32 10.52 12.17
C ALA A 25 -3.86 9.51 13.24
N PHE A 26 -3.06 8.51 12.85
CA PHE A 26 -2.51 7.54 13.81
C PHE A 26 -1.38 8.12 14.65
N GLN A 27 -0.51 8.96 14.07
CA GLN A 27 0.51 9.66 14.86
C GLN A 27 -0.11 10.58 15.91
N ASP A 28 -1.14 11.35 15.54
CA ASP A 28 -1.82 12.25 16.47
C ASP A 28 -2.52 11.48 17.59
N MET A 29 -3.15 10.35 17.26
CA MET A 29 -3.78 9.47 18.24
C MET A 29 -2.76 8.87 19.22
N ILE A 30 -1.57 8.47 18.75
CA ILE A 30 -0.51 7.91 19.59
C ILE A 30 0.13 9.00 20.46
N LYS A 31 0.40 10.19 19.90
CA LYS A 31 0.93 11.35 20.65
C LYS A 31 -0.01 11.79 21.77
N GLN A 32 -1.33 11.77 21.53
CA GLN A 32 -2.33 12.10 22.56
C GLN A 32 -2.43 11.03 23.66
N LYS A 33 -2.35 9.74 23.32
CA LYS A 33 -2.47 8.65 24.30
C LYS A 33 -1.18 8.38 25.08
N PHE A 34 -0.01 8.65 24.51
CA PHE A 34 1.29 8.32 25.10
C PHE A 34 2.29 9.48 25.03
N PRO A 35 2.06 10.58 25.80
CA PRO A 35 2.89 11.79 25.74
C PRO A 35 4.35 11.59 26.20
N ASN A 36 4.67 10.50 26.91
CA ASN A 36 6.02 10.21 27.45
C ASN A 36 6.72 9.05 26.73
N MET A 37 6.21 8.57 25.60
CA MET A 37 6.83 7.44 24.89
C MET A 37 8.07 7.92 24.12
N GLN A 38 9.25 7.78 24.73
CA GLN A 38 10.56 7.96 24.07
C GLN A 38 10.83 6.92 22.96
N MET A 39 9.88 6.02 22.68
CA MET A 39 9.96 5.04 21.60
C MET A 39 9.37 5.62 20.30
N GLU A 40 9.96 6.70 19.80
CA GLU A 40 9.59 7.34 18.53
C GLU A 40 9.57 6.30 17.39
N VAL A 41 10.51 5.36 17.41
CA VAL A 41 10.64 4.26 16.46
C VAL A 41 9.46 3.29 16.52
N LEU A 42 9.03 2.86 17.72
CA LEU A 42 7.95 1.87 17.85
C LEU A 42 6.60 2.48 17.45
N SER A 43 6.37 3.74 17.83
CA SER A 43 5.22 4.52 17.41
C SER A 43 5.19 4.68 15.89
N ALA A 44 6.32 5.04 15.28
CA ALA A 44 6.43 5.20 13.82
C ALA A 44 6.23 3.87 13.06
N ILE A 45 6.73 2.76 13.61
CA ILE A 45 6.50 1.42 13.04
C ILE A 45 5.02 1.05 13.11
N PHE A 46 4.36 1.31 14.24
CA PHE A 46 2.95 0.97 14.42
C PHE A 46 2.04 1.86 13.56
N SER A 47 2.29 3.18 13.53
CA SER A 47 1.54 4.11 12.70
C SER A 47 1.78 3.86 11.20
N GLY A 48 3.03 3.57 10.80
CA GLY A 48 3.40 3.20 9.44
C GLY A 48 2.82 1.85 9.00
N GLY A 49 2.76 0.87 9.90
CA GLY A 49 2.11 -0.42 9.65
C GLY A 49 0.61 -0.27 9.45
N MET A 50 -0.05 0.52 10.30
CA MET A 50 -1.49 0.76 10.21
C MET A 50 -1.88 1.61 9.01
N SER A 51 -1.10 2.63 8.66
CA SER A 51 -1.29 3.40 7.43
C SER A 51 -1.05 2.53 6.18
N GLY A 52 -0.10 1.59 6.24
CA GLY A 52 0.12 0.59 5.21
C GLY A 52 -1.10 -0.33 5.00
N ILE A 53 -1.74 -0.79 6.09
CA ILE A 53 -2.98 -1.58 6.00
C ILE A 53 -4.09 -0.74 5.38
N ALA A 54 -4.29 0.51 5.82
CA ALA A 54 -5.31 1.39 5.27
C ALA A 54 -5.11 1.69 3.78
N TYR A 55 -3.85 1.93 3.37
CA TYR A 55 -3.46 2.08 1.97
C TYR A 55 -3.86 0.85 1.14
N TRP A 56 -3.53 -0.36 1.63
CA TRP A 56 -3.87 -1.60 0.94
C TRP A 56 -5.38 -1.87 0.90
N VAL A 57 -6.12 -1.49 1.95
CA VAL A 57 -7.59 -1.62 1.99
C VAL A 57 -8.25 -0.77 0.90
N VAL A 58 -7.74 0.44 0.65
CA VAL A 58 -8.28 1.33 -0.40
C VAL A 58 -7.73 0.97 -1.79
N GLY A 59 -6.49 0.52 -1.89
CA GLY A 59 -5.83 0.17 -3.15
C GLY A 59 -6.24 -1.20 -3.73
N MET A 60 -6.63 -2.16 -2.89
CA MET A 60 -6.98 -3.51 -3.36
C MET A 60 -8.22 -3.60 -4.26
N PRO A 61 -9.36 -2.95 -3.95
CA PRO A 61 -10.55 -3.03 -4.78
C PRO A 61 -10.28 -2.68 -6.26
N PRO A 62 -9.66 -1.54 -6.61
CA PRO A 62 -9.35 -1.23 -8.01
C PRO A 62 -8.31 -2.20 -8.63
N ASP A 63 -7.35 -2.71 -7.87
CA ASP A 63 -6.37 -3.67 -8.37
C ASP A 63 -7.00 -5.02 -8.74
N VAL A 64 -7.89 -5.54 -7.88
CA VAL A 64 -8.63 -6.79 -8.14
C VAL A 64 -9.59 -6.62 -9.32
N LEU A 65 -10.30 -5.50 -9.38
CA LEU A 65 -11.17 -5.15 -10.52
C LEU A 65 -10.39 -5.11 -11.84
N LYS A 66 -9.20 -4.50 -11.83
CA LYS A 66 -8.35 -4.38 -13.01
C LYS A 66 -7.78 -5.73 -13.44
N SER A 67 -7.31 -6.54 -12.50
CA SER A 67 -6.81 -7.89 -12.79
C SER A 67 -7.91 -8.77 -13.40
N ARG A 68 -9.11 -8.77 -12.82
CA ARG A 68 -10.26 -9.52 -13.35
C ARG A 68 -10.69 -9.04 -14.73
N LEU A 69 -10.63 -7.74 -14.99
CA LEU A 69 -10.90 -7.18 -16.32
C LEU A 69 -9.84 -7.61 -17.35
N GLN A 70 -8.56 -7.63 -16.99
CA GLN A 70 -7.46 -8.01 -17.88
C GLN A 70 -7.38 -9.51 -18.16
N THR A 71 -7.79 -10.36 -17.22
CA THR A 71 -7.83 -11.82 -17.39
C THR A 71 -9.09 -12.29 -18.12
N ALA A 72 -10.10 -11.43 -18.26
CA ALA A 72 -11.35 -11.78 -18.92
C ALA A 72 -11.23 -11.83 -20.45
N PRO A 73 -12.03 -12.67 -21.12
CA PRO A 73 -12.14 -12.63 -22.56
C PRO A 73 -12.64 -11.24 -23.02
N PRO A 74 -12.16 -10.75 -24.18
CA PRO A 74 -12.38 -9.37 -24.64
C PRO A 74 -13.86 -8.98 -24.80
N ASP A 75 -14.76 -9.94 -24.99
CA ASP A 75 -16.21 -9.69 -25.13
C ASP A 75 -17.01 -9.80 -23.82
N LYS A 76 -16.40 -10.26 -22.72
CA LYS A 76 -17.16 -10.56 -21.49
C LYS A 76 -17.54 -9.30 -20.69
N TYR A 77 -16.70 -8.27 -20.69
CA TYR A 77 -16.90 -7.05 -19.87
C TYR A 77 -16.89 -5.76 -20.70
N ARG A 78 -17.79 -5.68 -21.68
CA ARG A 78 -17.92 -4.55 -22.61
C ARG A 78 -18.27 -3.21 -21.92
N ASN A 79 -18.83 -3.25 -20.71
CA ASN A 79 -19.13 -2.06 -19.89
C ASN A 79 -17.99 -1.69 -18.91
N GLY A 80 -16.80 -2.28 -19.07
CA GLY A 80 -15.61 -1.96 -18.30
C GLY A 80 -15.65 -2.39 -16.83
N ILE A 81 -14.99 -1.62 -15.97
CA ILE A 81 -14.78 -1.93 -14.54
C ILE A 81 -16.11 -2.08 -13.77
N ARG A 82 -17.16 -1.34 -14.16
CA ARG A 82 -18.47 -1.39 -13.49
C ARG A 82 -19.19 -2.72 -13.69
N SER A 83 -19.14 -3.30 -14.90
CA SER A 83 -19.70 -4.64 -15.15
C SER A 83 -18.99 -5.71 -14.32
N VAL A 84 -17.66 -5.61 -14.21
CA VAL A 84 -16.86 -6.52 -13.38
C VAL A 84 -17.26 -6.37 -11.91
N PHE A 85 -17.43 -5.14 -11.41
CA PHE A 85 -17.82 -4.89 -10.01
C PHE A 85 -19.19 -5.48 -9.66
N VAL A 86 -20.19 -5.27 -10.51
CA VAL A 86 -21.55 -5.79 -10.28
C VAL A 86 -21.58 -7.32 -10.33
N GLU A 87 -20.89 -7.93 -11.29
CA GLU A 87 -20.77 -9.40 -11.38
C GLU A 87 -20.02 -9.96 -10.17
N LEU A 88 -18.92 -9.33 -9.75
CA LEU A 88 -18.13 -9.73 -8.60
C LEU A 88 -18.95 -9.67 -7.31
N MET A 89 -19.70 -8.59 -7.10
CA MET A 89 -20.57 -8.43 -5.93
C MET A 89 -21.73 -9.44 -5.92
N ARG A 90 -22.29 -9.78 -7.08
CA ARG A 90 -23.37 -10.79 -7.18
C ARG A 90 -22.89 -12.22 -6.99
N THR A 91 -21.68 -12.54 -7.45
CA THR A 91 -21.20 -13.92 -7.49
C THR A 91 -20.39 -14.30 -6.25
N ASP A 92 -19.42 -13.47 -5.87
CA ASP A 92 -18.45 -13.76 -4.81
C ASP A 92 -18.65 -12.87 -3.55
N GLY A 93 -19.45 -11.81 -3.65
CA GLY A 93 -19.71 -10.87 -2.55
C GLY A 93 -18.59 -9.86 -2.27
N PRO A 94 -18.69 -9.05 -1.19
CA PRO A 94 -17.75 -7.97 -0.90
C PRO A 94 -16.35 -8.44 -0.49
N PHE A 95 -16.22 -9.65 0.08
CA PHE A 95 -14.92 -10.25 0.40
C PHE A 95 -14.08 -10.59 -0.83
N ALA A 96 -14.71 -10.69 -2.00
CA ALA A 96 -14.02 -10.93 -3.26
C ALA A 96 -13.04 -9.82 -3.64
N LEU A 97 -13.30 -8.58 -3.20
CA LEU A 97 -12.42 -7.42 -3.42
C LEU A 97 -11.08 -7.53 -2.68
N TYR A 98 -10.99 -8.44 -1.72
CA TYR A 98 -9.78 -8.73 -0.94
C TYR A 98 -9.18 -10.11 -1.27
N ARG A 99 -9.76 -10.84 -2.23
CA ARG A 99 -9.31 -12.18 -2.65
C ARG A 99 -8.04 -12.05 -3.50
N GLY A 100 -6.92 -11.83 -2.82
CA GLY A 100 -5.64 -11.44 -3.40
C GLY A 100 -4.65 -10.82 -2.40
N VAL A 101 -5.09 -10.52 -1.17
CA VAL A 101 -4.22 -10.05 -0.06
C VAL A 101 -2.98 -10.92 0.09
N ILE A 102 -3.17 -12.24 0.13
CA ILE A 102 -2.08 -13.19 0.42
C ILE A 102 -0.96 -13.11 -0.63
N PRO A 103 -1.21 -13.26 -1.94
CA PRO A 103 -0.14 -13.16 -2.94
C PRO A 103 0.48 -11.75 -3.01
N VAL A 104 -0.32 -10.70 -2.77
CA VAL A 104 0.17 -9.31 -2.73
C VAL A 104 1.10 -9.08 -1.54
N MET A 105 0.73 -9.54 -0.35
CA MET A 105 1.56 -9.46 0.85
C MET A 105 2.80 -10.36 0.71
N LEU A 106 2.65 -11.57 0.17
CA LEU A 106 3.78 -12.46 -0.09
C LEU A 106 4.78 -11.87 -1.10
N ARG A 107 4.32 -11.04 -2.05
CA ARG A 107 5.18 -10.27 -2.95
C ARG A 107 5.81 -9.06 -2.25
N ALA A 108 5.02 -8.32 -1.48
CA ALA A 108 5.47 -7.09 -0.84
C ALA A 108 6.46 -7.35 0.30
N PHE A 109 6.33 -8.47 1.01
CA PHE A 109 7.16 -8.79 2.16
C PHE A 109 8.64 -9.00 1.79
N PRO A 110 9.01 -9.82 0.77
CA PRO A 110 10.40 -9.92 0.31
C PRO A 110 10.94 -8.61 -0.27
N ALA A 111 10.11 -7.87 -1.01
CA ALA A 111 10.53 -6.59 -1.60
C ALA A 111 10.85 -5.55 -0.51
N ASN A 112 9.99 -5.44 0.51
CA ASN A 112 10.22 -4.55 1.63
C ASN A 112 11.40 -5.04 2.51
N ALA A 113 11.49 -6.35 2.76
CA ALA A 113 12.61 -6.93 3.52
C ALA A 113 13.97 -6.67 2.82
N ALA A 114 14.04 -6.83 1.50
CA ALA A 114 15.24 -6.53 0.73
C ALA A 114 15.62 -5.04 0.78
N CYS A 115 14.63 -4.15 0.76
CA CYS A 115 14.85 -2.70 0.90
C CYS A 115 15.41 -2.34 2.28
N PHE A 116 14.80 -2.85 3.35
CA PHE A 116 15.29 -2.64 4.72
C PHE A 116 16.68 -3.22 4.92
N PHE A 117 16.95 -4.42 4.41
CA PHE A 117 18.26 -5.04 4.45
C PHE A 117 19.32 -4.23 3.68
N GLY A 118 18.96 -3.69 2.51
CA GLY A 118 19.83 -2.80 1.75
C GLY A 118 20.15 -1.49 2.48
N ILE A 119 19.16 -0.90 3.15
CA ILE A 119 19.36 0.30 3.98
C ILE A 119 20.24 -0.01 5.20
N GLU A 120 20.03 -1.14 5.88
CA GLU A 120 20.89 -1.55 6.99
C GLU A 120 22.33 -1.80 6.55
N LEU A 121 22.54 -2.45 5.41
CA LEU A 121 23.86 -2.63 4.81
C LEU A 121 24.50 -1.29 4.49
N ALA A 122 23.77 -0.38 3.85
CA ALA A 122 24.25 0.95 3.51
C ALA A 122 24.61 1.76 4.77
N ASN A 123 23.75 1.75 5.79
CA ASN A 123 24.00 2.41 7.07
C ASN A 123 25.19 1.80 7.82
N THR A 124 25.34 0.48 7.77
CA THR A 124 26.48 -0.22 8.39
C THR A 124 27.78 0.14 7.67
N PHE A 125 27.76 0.15 6.33
CA PHE A 125 28.91 0.54 5.52
C PHE A 125 29.28 2.02 5.72
N PHE A 126 28.28 2.90 5.80
CA PHE A 126 28.47 4.32 6.04
C PHE A 126 29.08 4.59 7.43
N LYS A 127 28.59 3.91 8.48
CA LYS A 127 29.19 3.96 9.83
C LYS A 127 30.62 3.45 9.87
N LEU A 128 30.96 2.48 9.02
CA LEU A 128 32.29 1.88 8.95
C LEU A 128 33.28 2.78 8.19
N VAL A 129 32.81 3.50 7.16
CA VAL A 129 33.60 4.47 6.38
C VAL A 129 33.73 5.83 7.09
N THR A 130 32.77 6.22 7.92
CA THR A 130 32.79 7.51 8.63
C THR A 130 32.30 7.36 10.08
N PRO A 131 33.15 6.87 10.99
CA PRO A 131 32.75 6.60 12.38
C PRO A 131 32.60 7.83 13.30
N ASN A 132 32.81 9.06 12.79
CA ASN A 132 32.87 10.30 13.61
C ASN A 132 31.89 11.41 13.17
N PHE A 133 30.75 11.06 12.56
CA PHE A 133 29.59 11.95 12.40
C PHE A 133 28.29 11.20 12.70
#